data_AF-A0AAU3ZLB5-F1
#
_entry.id   AF-A0AAU3ZLB5-F1
#
_cell.length_a   1.000
_cell.length_b   1.000
_cell.length_c   1.000
_cell.angle_alpha   90.00
_cell.angle_beta   90.00
_cell.angle_gamma   90.00
#
_symmetry.space_group_name_H-M   'P 1'
#
loop_
_entity.id
_entity.type
_entity.pdbx_description
1 polymer ?
#
loop_
_entity_poly.entity_id
_entity_poly.type
_entity_poly.pdbx_seq_one_letter_code
_entity_poly.pdbx_strand_id
1 'polypeptide(L)'
;MGFFDDLVMPEEPAGERPVMIRLGPPGEDDGRYTPPVDRFAPVVLPQLDVVGAGPDVRVLLTGWSVWPRSVTLHLAVFRKVRRENDDSRRQSGLRVGLLLSDGRRVTSLDGTTQRRTSFTGPLGQSIGAAQQQAVGLIPLDPGLHGSHRSLFKTDVDLYLAELPPPGEAQLVVEWPDEEIAETRTPVEVGALHAASERVLEVWPGLEPPDPAGQPGKFMYVETGGPPSFLAPPLTGSQLETAHREEEARQRYVPRADWERMGHRDWADTALVRARLEGGAPPGSEIGPFGATPLHRAAEAGAADAVAALLTYEVEADARDQDGHTPLWYAARSVDEGSTRVLIDAGADVWTPQSGPWSPGRLLLTTPLAPLVAELPGAVELPADEAAAVQAADALITAFGEHNLWTDGLGIAFVRGLSEDELIRRLGADPAQCPRADLDQAPFDEMEHDECLRHVGVTKVHGEPGGCVITQDGYMPSDEAVLKAISAGTTAYGVYFNPKGGTFGTLAHDGKAVAYEEIGLSPQESDPAAYWNFRFWQTERSFPFGANILAYACDAAGLRISDGREAVDRGTPRRWVALPERLQR
;
A
#
# COMPACT_ATOMS: atom_id res chain seq x y z
N MET A 1 37.10 50.88 18.30
CA MET A 1 37.09 49.84 19.33
C MET A 1 35.77 49.12 19.19
N GLY A 2 35.80 47.92 18.62
CA GLY A 2 34.58 47.14 18.40
C GLY A 2 34.22 46.37 19.66
N PHE A 3 32.94 46.08 19.85
CA PHE A 3 32.41 45.21 20.92
C PHE A 3 33.16 43.85 21.05
N PHE A 4 33.84 43.40 19.98
CA PHE A 4 34.62 42.17 19.96
C PHE A 4 36.05 42.29 20.53
N ASP A 5 36.56 43.51 20.74
CA ASP A 5 37.96 43.72 21.18
C ASP A 5 38.12 43.72 22.72
N ASP A 6 37.04 43.89 23.50
CA ASP A 6 37.08 44.06 24.97
C ASP A 6 36.04 43.21 25.73
N LEU A 7 35.76 41.98 25.29
CA LEU A 7 34.91 41.03 26.03
C LEU A 7 35.70 40.39 27.21
N VAL A 8 36.07 41.21 28.19
CA VAL A 8 36.42 40.75 29.53
C VAL A 8 35.20 40.96 30.41
N MET A 9 34.37 39.94 30.57
CA MET A 9 33.25 39.98 31.51
C MET A 9 33.74 39.68 32.93
N PRO A 10 33.26 40.41 33.95
CA PRO A 10 33.71 40.21 35.33
C PRO A 10 33.31 38.81 35.82
N GLU A 11 34.24 38.13 36.53
CA GLU A 11 33.91 36.96 37.34
C GLU A 11 32.96 37.38 38.46
N GLU A 12 31.65 37.30 38.23
CA GLU A 12 30.70 37.16 39.34
C GLU A 12 30.54 35.67 39.66
N PRO A 13 30.73 35.24 40.92
CA PRO A 13 30.46 33.87 41.29
C PRO A 13 28.97 33.59 41.10
N ALA A 14 28.66 32.56 40.32
CA ALA A 14 27.30 32.11 40.05
C ALA A 14 26.59 31.78 41.38
N GLY A 15 25.79 32.73 41.87
CA GLY A 15 24.86 32.46 42.96
C GLY A 15 23.80 31.49 42.45
N GLU A 16 23.72 30.30 43.04
CA GLU A 16 22.70 29.29 42.76
C GLU A 16 21.30 29.93 42.85
N ARG A 17 20.59 30.01 41.72
CA ARG A 17 19.18 30.36 41.69
C ARG A 17 18.37 29.12 41.30
N PRO A 18 17.53 28.58 42.18
CA PRO A 18 16.66 27.47 41.81
C PRO A 18 15.55 28.00 40.89
N VAL A 19 15.45 27.43 39.68
CA VAL A 19 14.34 27.65 38.75
C VAL A 19 13.38 26.47 38.89
N MET A 20 12.12 26.73 39.25
CA MET A 20 11.08 25.70 39.32
C MET A 20 10.46 25.50 37.93
N ILE A 21 10.61 24.31 37.36
CA ILE A 21 9.98 23.87 36.11
C ILE A 21 8.80 22.93 36.46
N ARG A 22 7.66 23.09 35.78
CA ARG A 22 6.47 22.26 35.98
C ARG A 22 6.59 21.00 35.12
N LEU A 23 6.62 19.81 35.73
CA LEU A 23 6.71 18.51 35.07
C LEU A 23 5.37 17.77 35.08
N GLY A 24 5.05 17.03 34.01
CA GLY A 24 3.90 16.13 33.87
C GLY A 24 4.33 14.71 33.42
N PRO A 25 3.45 13.69 33.50
CA PRO A 25 3.81 12.30 33.19
C PRO A 25 3.98 12.06 31.67
N PRO A 26 4.78 11.04 31.26
CA PRO A 26 5.25 10.86 29.88
C PRO A 26 4.19 10.35 28.89
N GLY A 27 4.41 10.63 27.59
CA GLY A 27 3.76 9.97 26.44
C GLY A 27 4.65 8.90 25.80
N GLU A 28 4.06 7.94 25.08
CA GLU A 28 4.70 6.65 24.72
C GLU A 28 5.83 6.68 23.68
N ASP A 29 6.14 7.81 23.04
CA ASP A 29 7.21 7.90 22.01
C ASP A 29 8.43 8.74 22.42
N ASP A 30 8.45 9.36 23.61
CA ASP A 30 9.44 10.39 23.96
C ASP A 30 10.79 9.87 24.49
N GLY A 31 11.09 8.57 24.38
CA GLY A 31 12.14 7.94 25.18
C GLY A 31 13.50 7.65 24.52
N ARG A 32 13.74 7.92 23.23
CA ARG A 32 15.00 7.45 22.58
C ARG A 32 15.89 8.51 21.93
N TYR A 33 15.40 9.71 21.63
CA TYR A 33 16.18 10.71 20.87
C TYR A 33 16.06 12.15 21.38
N THR A 34 15.49 12.33 22.57
CA THR A 34 15.37 13.60 23.28
C THR A 34 16.03 13.47 24.66
N PRO A 35 16.56 14.56 25.23
CA PRO A 35 17.09 14.52 26.58
C PRO A 35 15.98 14.09 27.56
N PRO A 36 16.25 13.22 28.55
CA PRO A 36 15.23 12.65 29.43
C PRO A 36 14.80 13.64 30.54
N VAL A 37 14.34 14.82 30.10
CA VAL A 37 13.90 15.98 30.91
C VAL A 37 12.68 15.69 31.77
N ASP A 38 11.94 14.65 31.40
CA ASP A 38 10.71 14.15 32.01
C ASP A 38 10.97 13.30 33.25
N ARG A 39 12.14 12.64 33.31
CA ARG A 39 12.49 11.67 34.34
C ARG A 39 13.69 12.06 35.20
N PHE A 40 14.60 12.87 34.67
CA PHE A 40 15.81 13.27 35.36
C PHE A 40 15.97 14.79 35.38
N ALA A 41 16.53 15.32 36.45
CA ALA A 41 17.04 16.69 36.48
C ALA A 41 18.53 16.66 36.09
N PRO A 42 18.95 17.32 35.01
CA PRO A 42 20.33 17.23 34.54
C PRO A 42 21.28 17.93 35.51
N VAL A 43 22.53 17.47 35.54
CA VAL A 43 23.62 18.24 36.13
C VAL A 43 24.10 19.24 35.09
N VAL A 44 23.93 20.53 35.37
CA VAL A 44 24.39 21.60 34.48
C VAL A 44 25.83 21.93 34.81
N LEU A 45 26.72 21.79 33.82
CA LEU A 45 28.11 22.20 33.90
C LEU A 45 28.29 23.48 33.07
N PRO A 46 28.30 24.67 33.70
CA PRO A 46 28.56 25.90 32.97
C PRO A 46 30.01 25.93 32.49
N GLN A 47 30.20 26.30 31.22
CA GLN A 47 31.52 26.44 30.61
C GLN A 47 31.41 27.56 29.58
N LEU A 48 32.18 28.63 29.76
CA LEU A 48 32.13 29.80 28.90
C LEU A 48 33.43 29.97 28.13
N ASP A 49 33.51 29.32 26.95
CA ASP A 49 34.70 29.33 26.12
C ASP A 49 34.37 29.77 24.68
N VAL A 50 35.29 30.52 24.05
CA VAL A 50 35.18 30.80 22.62
C VAL A 50 35.66 29.56 21.85
N VAL A 51 34.73 28.87 21.19
CA VAL A 51 34.98 27.59 20.50
C VAL A 51 34.94 27.71 18.97
N GLY A 52 34.72 28.92 18.46
CA GLY A 52 34.87 29.27 17.05
C GLY A 52 34.90 30.78 16.86
N ALA A 53 35.80 31.27 16.01
CA ALA A 53 35.93 32.70 15.72
C ALA A 53 36.20 32.95 14.23
N GLY A 54 35.38 33.79 13.62
CA GLY A 54 35.54 34.31 12.26
C GLY A 54 35.57 35.83 12.24
N PRO A 55 35.75 36.50 11.08
CA PRO A 55 35.76 37.96 11.00
C PRO A 55 34.44 38.60 11.48
N ASP A 56 33.30 37.94 11.23
CA ASP A 56 31.96 38.45 11.55
C ASP A 56 31.15 37.50 12.45
N VAL A 57 31.75 36.42 12.99
CA VAL A 57 31.06 35.43 13.86
C VAL A 57 31.90 35.07 15.09
N ARG A 58 31.25 34.83 16.22
CA ARG A 58 31.80 34.19 17.41
C ARG A 58 30.87 33.07 17.85
N VAL A 59 31.43 31.91 18.20
CA VAL A 59 30.71 30.79 18.80
C VAL A 59 31.21 30.62 20.22
N LEU A 60 30.31 30.73 21.18
CA LEU A 60 30.59 30.49 22.59
C LEU A 60 30.01 29.13 22.98
N LEU A 61 30.81 28.30 23.62
CA LEU A 61 30.30 27.24 24.49
C LEU A 61 29.74 27.93 25.73
N THR A 62 28.51 27.60 26.12
CA THR A 62 27.84 28.17 27.31
C THR A 62 27.63 27.16 28.41
N GLY A 63 27.71 25.86 28.11
CA GLY A 63 27.77 24.78 29.09
C GLY A 63 27.25 23.45 28.55
N TRP A 64 27.05 22.52 29.48
CA TRP A 64 26.55 21.17 29.21
C TRP A 64 25.41 20.83 30.18
N SER A 65 24.36 20.18 29.68
CA SER A 65 23.39 19.48 30.52
C SER A 65 23.69 17.99 30.48
N VAL A 66 24.11 17.44 31.61
CA VAL A 66 24.51 16.03 31.72
C VAL A 66 23.37 15.21 32.29
N TRP A 67 23.07 14.11 31.62
CA TRP A 67 22.03 13.12 31.96
C TRP A 67 22.70 11.79 32.31
N PRO A 68 21.97 10.77 32.80
CA PRO A 68 22.59 9.55 33.31
C PRO A 68 23.44 8.79 32.28
N ARG A 69 23.10 8.90 30.98
CA ARG A 69 23.81 8.24 29.88
C ARG A 69 23.99 9.11 28.64
N SER A 70 23.53 10.35 28.68
CA SER A 70 23.49 11.25 27.54
C SER A 70 23.94 12.65 27.94
N VAL A 71 24.24 13.52 26.99
CA VAL A 71 24.64 14.89 27.27
C VAL A 71 24.09 15.85 26.22
N THR A 72 23.69 17.04 26.64
CA THR A 72 23.37 18.15 25.75
C THR A 72 24.47 19.20 25.83
N LEU A 73 25.02 19.58 24.69
CA LEU A 73 25.99 20.65 24.52
C LEU A 73 25.25 21.96 24.18
N HIS A 74 25.53 23.03 24.90
CA HIS A 74 24.89 24.34 24.70
C HIS A 74 25.88 25.35 24.10
N LEU A 75 25.49 25.99 23.00
CA LEU A 75 26.30 26.98 22.31
C LEU A 75 25.50 28.26 22.08
N ALA A 76 26.19 29.41 22.10
CA ALA A 76 25.66 30.70 21.66
C ALA A 76 26.49 31.23 20.49
N VAL A 77 25.86 31.36 19.32
CA VAL A 77 26.47 31.87 18.09
C VAL A 77 26.09 33.33 17.92
N PHE A 78 27.08 34.22 17.89
CA PHE A 78 26.93 35.64 17.66
C PHE A 78 27.48 36.00 16.28
N ARG A 79 26.65 36.59 15.42
CA ARG A 79 27.03 36.97 14.06
C ARG A 79 26.69 38.42 13.75
N LYS A 80 27.59 39.10 13.04
CA LYS A 80 27.39 40.42 12.46
C LYS A 80 26.99 40.26 11.00
N VAL A 81 25.78 40.65 10.64
CA VAL A 81 25.27 40.50 9.27
C VAL A 81 25.69 41.70 8.41
N ARG A 82 26.41 41.46 7.30
CA ARG A 82 26.81 42.48 6.32
C ARG A 82 26.17 42.16 4.97
N ARG A 83 25.19 42.96 4.54
CA ARG A 83 24.55 42.81 3.22
C ARG A 83 25.52 43.31 2.14
N GLU A 84 26.27 42.42 1.51
CA GLU A 84 27.03 42.72 0.29
C GLU A 84 26.29 42.11 -0.91
N ASN A 85 25.68 42.98 -1.73
CA ASN A 85 25.07 42.78 -3.05
C ASN A 85 24.13 41.56 -3.27
N ASP A 86 23.01 41.83 -3.97
CA ASP A 86 21.88 40.91 -4.19
C ASP A 86 22.19 39.66 -5.03
N ASP A 87 23.43 39.51 -5.52
CA ASP A 87 23.79 38.53 -6.57
C ASP A 87 24.57 37.30 -6.08
N SER A 88 24.78 37.14 -4.76
CA SER A 88 25.32 35.89 -4.21
C SER A 88 24.68 35.52 -2.88
N ARG A 89 23.47 34.94 -2.92
CA ARG A 89 22.89 34.23 -1.77
C ARG A 89 23.67 32.93 -1.50
N ARG A 90 24.88 33.01 -0.95
CA ARG A 90 25.48 31.85 -0.28
C ARG A 90 24.81 31.71 1.08
N GLN A 91 23.94 30.70 1.24
CA GLN A 91 23.56 30.24 2.58
C GLN A 91 24.85 29.80 3.27
N SER A 92 25.20 30.48 4.37
CA SER A 92 26.36 30.14 5.20
C SER A 92 25.86 29.27 6.34
N GLY A 93 26.42 28.08 6.47
CA GLY A 93 26.11 27.18 7.56
C GLY A 93 27.33 26.82 8.40
N LEU A 94 27.07 26.55 9.68
CA LEU A 94 28.05 26.05 10.62
C LEU A 94 27.91 24.54 10.75
N ARG A 95 29.02 23.81 10.82
CA ARG A 95 29.02 22.45 11.37
C ARG A 95 29.68 22.47 12.73
N VAL A 96 28.99 21.91 13.71
CA VAL A 96 29.52 21.71 15.06
C VAL A 96 29.29 20.28 15.48
N GLY A 97 30.29 19.66 16.08
CA GLY A 97 30.18 18.31 16.62
C GLY A 97 31.39 17.87 17.42
N LEU A 98 31.36 16.63 17.91
CA LEU A 98 32.51 16.04 18.61
C LEU A 98 33.32 15.16 17.66
N LEU A 99 34.63 15.30 17.73
CA LEU A 99 35.60 14.35 17.23
C LEU A 99 36.09 13.51 18.42
N LEU A 100 35.77 12.22 18.39
CA LEU A 100 36.14 11.27 19.42
C LEU A 100 37.55 10.72 19.18
N SER A 101 38.18 10.18 20.23
CA SER A 101 39.52 9.58 20.17
C SER A 101 39.66 8.43 19.17
N ASP A 102 38.57 7.74 18.84
CA ASP A 102 38.51 6.67 17.84
C ASP A 102 38.34 7.20 16.39
N GLY A 103 38.38 8.52 16.20
CA GLY A 103 38.26 9.19 14.91
C GLY A 103 36.82 9.37 14.43
N ARG A 104 35.82 8.89 15.17
CA ARG A 104 34.41 9.14 14.84
C ARG A 104 34.10 10.63 15.00
N ARG A 105 33.46 11.17 13.97
CA ARG A 105 32.81 12.48 14.00
C ARG A 105 31.34 12.23 14.25
N VAL A 106 30.73 13.03 15.11
CA VAL A 106 29.30 12.87 15.46
C VAL A 106 28.58 14.21 15.33
N THR A 107 27.25 14.17 15.23
CA THR A 107 26.33 15.31 15.02
C THR A 107 26.37 15.87 13.59
N SER A 108 26.56 17.18 13.37
CA SER A 108 26.50 17.80 12.04
C SER A 108 27.75 17.62 11.17
N LEU A 109 28.74 16.85 11.65
CA LEU A 109 29.99 16.57 10.95
C LEU A 109 29.88 15.41 9.93
N ASP A 110 28.74 14.71 9.87
CA ASP A 110 28.51 13.54 9.02
C ASP A 110 27.86 13.86 7.65
N GLY A 111 28.67 13.86 6.57
CA GLY A 111 28.28 13.53 5.18
C GLY A 111 27.42 14.52 4.34
N THR A 112 27.53 14.47 3.00
CA THR A 112 26.70 15.19 2.01
C THR A 112 25.66 14.25 1.37
N THR A 113 24.43 14.71 1.16
CA THR A 113 23.31 14.01 0.48
C THR A 113 22.89 14.74 -0.80
N GLN A 114 22.37 14.01 -1.79
CA GLN A 114 21.88 14.60 -3.02
C GLN A 114 20.40 14.99 -2.86
N ARG A 115 20.11 16.30 -2.80
CA ARG A 115 18.73 16.81 -2.66
C ARG A 115 18.20 17.25 -4.02
N ARG A 116 17.00 16.78 -4.36
CA ARG A 116 16.21 17.29 -5.49
C ARG A 116 15.26 18.36 -4.98
N THR A 117 15.41 19.57 -5.51
CA THR A 117 14.57 20.71 -5.16
C THR A 117 13.77 21.09 -6.39
N SER A 118 12.45 21.09 -6.25
CA SER A 118 11.51 21.60 -7.24
C SER A 118 11.16 23.04 -6.90
N PHE A 119 11.33 23.95 -7.85
CA PHE A 119 10.87 25.33 -7.71
C PHE A 119 9.92 25.70 -8.83
N THR A 120 8.95 26.54 -8.49
CA THR A 120 8.01 27.11 -9.44
C THR A 120 8.68 28.28 -10.14
N GLY A 121 8.91 28.16 -11.44
CA GLY A 121 9.44 29.24 -12.25
C GLY A 121 8.44 30.42 -12.33
N PRO A 122 8.87 31.59 -12.83
CA PRO A 122 8.03 32.79 -12.93
C PRO A 122 6.76 32.62 -13.77
N LEU A 123 6.67 31.54 -14.54
CA LEU A 123 5.57 31.18 -15.44
C LEU A 123 4.76 29.96 -14.93
N GLY A 124 4.97 29.53 -13.68
CA GLY A 124 4.18 28.44 -13.07
C GLY A 124 4.71 27.02 -13.34
N GLN A 125 5.74 26.84 -14.17
CA GLN A 125 6.33 25.51 -14.37
C GLN A 125 7.16 25.03 -13.17
N SER A 126 7.03 23.74 -12.82
CA SER A 126 7.88 23.10 -11.82
C SER A 126 9.20 22.65 -12.47
N ILE A 127 10.32 23.21 -12.02
CA ILE A 127 11.67 22.84 -12.49
C ILE A 127 12.38 22.10 -11.37
N GLY A 128 12.84 20.87 -11.65
CA GLY A 128 13.59 20.06 -10.69
C GLY A 128 15.10 20.18 -10.89
N ALA A 129 15.83 20.66 -9.87
CA ALA A 129 17.29 20.65 -9.84
C ALA A 129 17.79 19.66 -8.79
N ALA A 130 18.80 18.83 -9.14
CA ALA A 130 19.48 17.96 -8.21
C ALA A 130 20.84 18.56 -7.85
N GLN A 131 21.06 18.89 -6.58
CA GLN A 131 22.34 19.40 -6.08
C GLN A 131 22.83 18.51 -4.94
N GLN A 132 24.15 18.31 -4.86
CA GLN A 132 24.77 17.72 -3.67
C GLN A 132 24.77 18.79 -2.56
N GLN A 133 24.11 18.50 -1.44
CA GLN A 133 24.07 19.35 -0.25
C GLN A 133 24.64 18.61 0.97
N ALA A 134 25.39 19.31 1.81
CA ALA A 134 25.80 18.82 3.12
C ALA A 134 24.57 18.48 3.99
N VAL A 135 24.53 17.30 4.61
CA VAL A 135 23.61 17.05 5.73
C VAL A 135 24.13 17.85 6.94
N GLY A 136 23.26 18.55 7.65
CA GLY A 136 23.60 19.11 8.98
C GLY A 136 24.12 20.55 9.04
N LEU A 137 24.06 21.38 7.99
CA LEU A 137 24.42 22.80 8.14
C LEU A 137 23.45 23.51 9.12
N ILE A 138 23.96 24.04 10.23
CA ILE A 138 23.21 24.94 11.10
C ILE A 138 23.13 26.29 10.37
N PRO A 139 21.96 26.73 9.89
CA PRO A 139 21.85 27.94 9.08
C PRO A 139 22.12 29.17 9.96
N LEU A 140 23.12 29.97 9.58
CA LEU A 140 23.49 31.18 10.31
C LEU A 140 22.67 32.42 9.92
N ASP A 141 21.82 32.30 8.89
CA ASP A 141 20.86 33.32 8.46
C ASP A 141 19.60 32.64 7.89
N PRO A 142 18.46 32.64 8.59
CA PRO A 142 17.21 32.09 8.07
C PRO A 142 16.52 32.99 7.04
N GLY A 143 17.07 34.16 6.70
CA GLY A 143 16.56 35.05 5.66
C GLY A 143 15.31 35.87 6.04
N LEU A 144 14.99 35.94 7.33
CA LEU A 144 13.71 36.49 7.82
C LEU A 144 13.74 37.99 8.17
N HIS A 145 14.88 38.68 8.03
CA HIS A 145 15.05 40.04 8.59
C HIS A 145 15.49 41.06 7.52
N GLY A 146 14.72 42.14 7.34
CA GLY A 146 14.93 43.17 6.31
C GLY A 146 15.84 44.34 6.68
N SER A 147 16.55 44.31 7.82
CA SER A 147 17.35 45.46 8.30
C SER A 147 18.83 45.40 7.89
N HIS A 148 19.37 46.52 7.40
CA HIS A 148 20.79 46.66 7.07
C HIS A 148 21.63 46.88 8.35
N ARG A 149 22.47 45.88 8.69
CA ARG A 149 23.34 45.77 9.88
C ARG A 149 22.58 45.41 11.18
N SER A 150 22.50 44.12 11.49
CA SER A 150 22.10 43.63 12.81
C SER A 150 23.13 42.65 13.38
N LEU A 151 23.21 42.62 14.72
CA LEU A 151 23.87 41.57 15.47
C LEU A 151 22.82 40.49 15.75
N PHE A 152 23.08 39.26 15.34
CA PHE A 152 22.20 38.12 15.51
C PHE A 152 22.82 37.15 16.52
N LYS A 153 22.04 36.72 17.51
CA LYS A 153 22.41 35.66 18.46
C LYS A 153 21.51 34.45 18.19
N THR A 154 22.10 33.28 18.07
CA THR A 154 21.39 31.99 18.01
C THR A 154 21.92 31.09 19.10
N ASP A 155 21.02 30.55 19.93
CA ASP A 155 21.37 29.49 20.86
C ASP A 155 21.19 28.14 20.13
N VAL A 156 22.17 27.25 20.27
CA VAL A 156 22.24 25.94 19.59
C VAL A 156 22.47 24.88 20.65
N ASP A 157 21.56 23.92 20.73
CA ASP A 157 21.65 22.77 21.61
C ASP A 157 21.88 21.49 20.81
N LEU A 158 22.94 20.75 21.15
CA LEU A 158 23.29 19.48 20.50
C LEU A 158 23.19 18.34 21.50
N TYR A 159 22.21 17.46 21.30
CA TYR A 159 22.00 16.30 22.15
C TYR A 159 22.79 15.08 21.63
N LEU A 160 23.54 14.45 22.52
CA LEU A 160 24.19 13.16 22.30
C LEU A 160 23.49 12.11 23.17
N ALA A 161 22.86 11.13 22.53
CA ALA A 161 22.15 10.04 23.20
C ALA A 161 23.07 9.12 24.04
N GLU A 162 24.37 9.20 23.82
CA GLU A 162 25.39 8.49 24.58
C GLU A 162 26.48 9.47 25.05
N LEU A 163 26.99 9.27 26.25
CA LEU A 163 28.18 9.98 26.73
C LEU A 163 29.37 9.64 25.82
N PRO A 164 30.25 10.61 25.51
CA PRO A 164 31.50 10.33 24.81
C PRO A 164 32.28 9.21 25.53
N PRO A 165 32.87 8.25 24.80
CA PRO A 165 33.65 7.19 25.43
C PRO A 165 34.82 7.77 26.24
N PRO A 166 35.26 7.13 27.34
CA PRO A 166 36.40 7.60 28.12
C PRO A 166 37.64 7.78 27.25
N GLY A 167 38.23 8.98 27.26
CA GLY A 167 39.36 9.33 26.42
C GLY A 167 39.33 10.81 26.01
N GLU A 168 40.19 11.16 25.05
CA GLU A 168 40.22 12.51 24.50
C GLU A 168 39.05 12.73 23.54
N ALA A 169 38.32 13.83 23.70
CA ALA A 169 37.35 14.30 22.73
C ALA A 169 37.62 15.78 22.41
N GLN A 170 37.33 16.18 21.17
CA GLN A 170 37.48 17.55 20.72
C GLN A 170 36.16 18.04 20.16
N LEU A 171 35.69 19.19 20.63
CA LEU A 171 34.63 19.96 19.98
C LEU A 171 35.20 20.59 18.72
N VAL A 172 34.62 20.24 17.57
CA VAL A 172 35.01 20.73 16.25
C VAL A 172 33.94 21.66 15.73
N VAL A 173 34.36 22.83 15.27
CA VAL A 173 33.52 23.82 14.59
C VAL A 173 34.10 24.04 13.18
N GLU A 174 33.39 23.62 12.14
CA GLU A 174 33.77 23.79 10.73
C GLU A 174 32.89 24.81 10.02
N TRP A 175 33.51 25.53 9.07
CA TRP A 175 32.90 26.59 8.28
C TRP A 175 33.00 26.27 6.79
N PRO A 176 32.26 25.25 6.31
CA PRO A 176 32.43 24.73 4.96
C PRO A 176 32.18 25.77 3.87
N ASP A 177 31.36 26.80 4.15
CA ASP A 177 31.00 27.83 3.17
C ASP A 177 31.83 29.12 3.27
N GLU A 178 32.66 29.30 4.31
CA GLU A 178 33.29 30.59 4.64
C GLU A 178 34.83 30.62 4.60
N GLU A 179 35.51 29.57 4.12
CA GLU A 179 37.00 29.48 4.08
C GLU A 179 37.69 29.78 5.43
N ILE A 180 36.95 29.68 6.54
CA ILE A 180 37.48 29.82 7.91
C ILE A 180 38.01 28.45 8.36
N ALA A 181 39.21 28.44 8.95
CA ALA A 181 39.80 27.23 9.48
C ALA A 181 38.90 26.59 10.56
N GLU A 182 38.83 25.26 10.57
CA GLU A 182 38.15 24.53 11.64
C GLU A 182 38.77 24.86 13.00
N THR A 183 37.93 25.03 14.01
CA THR A 183 38.37 25.19 15.40
C THR A 183 38.20 23.87 16.12
N ARG A 184 39.19 23.48 16.93
CA ARG A 184 39.15 22.28 17.76
C ARG A 184 39.42 22.63 19.21
N THR A 185 38.47 22.37 20.09
CA THR A 185 38.57 22.64 21.53
C THR A 185 38.52 21.33 22.30
N PRO A 186 39.49 21.03 23.18
CA PRO A 186 39.46 19.81 23.98
C PRO A 186 38.25 19.81 24.93
N VAL A 187 37.65 18.64 25.14
CA VAL A 187 36.50 18.42 26.03
C VAL A 187 36.91 17.53 27.19
N GLU A 188 36.63 17.95 28.43
CA GLU A 188 36.90 17.16 29.64
C GLU A 188 35.86 16.04 29.82
N VAL A 189 36.01 14.96 29.04
CA VAL A 189 35.07 13.81 29.07
C VAL A 189 34.92 13.22 30.47
N GLY A 190 35.98 13.19 31.27
CA GLY A 190 35.94 12.71 32.66
C GLY A 190 34.99 13.51 33.55
N ALA A 191 34.88 14.83 33.34
CA ALA A 191 33.95 15.68 34.08
C ALA A 191 32.48 15.41 33.69
N LEU A 192 32.22 15.11 32.41
CA LEU A 192 30.89 14.71 31.94
C LEU A 192 30.46 13.37 32.55
N HIS A 193 31.35 12.37 32.59
CA HIS A 193 31.05 11.09 33.24
C HIS A 193 30.80 11.25 34.73
N ALA A 194 31.64 11.98 35.45
CA ALA A 194 31.47 12.23 36.89
C ALA A 194 30.16 13.00 37.19
N ALA A 195 29.73 13.89 36.31
CA ALA A 195 28.45 14.59 36.44
C ALA A 195 27.25 13.68 36.18
N SER A 196 27.36 12.71 35.28
CA SER A 196 26.27 11.76 34.97
C SER A 196 25.87 10.89 36.17
N GLU A 197 26.84 10.55 37.02
CA GLU A 197 26.61 9.77 38.25
C GLU A 197 25.87 10.56 39.35
N ARG A 198 25.80 11.89 39.21
CA ARG A 198 25.18 12.81 40.18
C ARG A 198 23.78 13.26 39.75
N VAL A 199 23.25 12.71 38.67
CA VAL A 199 21.94 13.06 38.13
C VAL A 199 20.83 12.55 39.06
N LEU A 200 19.83 13.40 39.30
CA LEU A 200 18.71 13.07 40.20
C LEU A 200 17.52 12.56 39.38
N GLU A 201 16.99 11.38 39.73
CA GLU A 201 15.71 10.88 39.20
C GLU A 201 14.55 11.58 39.92
N VAL A 202 13.63 12.14 39.13
CA VAL A 202 12.54 12.98 39.64
C VAL A 202 11.37 12.14 40.16
N TRP A 203 11.14 10.93 39.61
CA TRP A 203 10.02 10.04 39.96
C TRP A 203 10.45 8.57 40.18
N PRO A 204 11.07 8.23 41.32
CA PRO A 204 11.47 6.86 41.58
C PRO A 204 10.25 5.95 41.84
N GLY A 205 9.96 5.01 40.92
CA GLY A 205 9.01 3.90 41.16
C GLY A 205 7.74 3.82 40.28
N LEU A 206 7.68 4.47 39.11
CA LEU A 206 6.56 4.29 38.16
C LEU A 206 6.78 3.03 37.28
N GLU A 207 5.79 2.12 37.22
CA GLU A 207 5.80 0.99 36.28
C GLU A 207 5.30 1.39 34.87
N PRO A 208 5.87 0.84 33.79
CA PRO A 208 5.50 1.19 32.40
C PRO A 208 4.12 0.63 31.99
N PRO A 209 3.39 1.30 31.08
CA PRO A 209 2.07 0.87 30.62
C PRO A 209 2.10 -0.36 29.68
N ASP A 210 0.96 -1.08 29.64
CA ASP A 210 0.73 -2.34 28.89
C ASP A 210 0.45 -2.07 27.39
N PRO A 211 1.22 -2.67 26.46
CA PRO A 211 1.16 -2.39 25.01
C PRO A 211 -0.12 -2.89 24.28
N ALA A 212 -1.07 -3.54 24.96
CA ALA A 212 -2.23 -4.18 24.31
C ALA A 212 -3.48 -3.29 24.12
N GLY A 213 -3.48 -2.02 24.55
CA GLY A 213 -4.64 -1.13 24.43
C GLY A 213 -4.53 -0.09 23.30
N GLN A 214 -5.05 -0.37 22.10
CA GLN A 214 -5.23 0.68 21.08
C GLN A 214 -6.45 1.55 21.43
N PRO A 215 -6.37 2.89 21.27
CA PRO A 215 -7.12 3.51 20.16
C PRO A 215 -6.56 4.84 19.59
N GLY A 216 -6.99 5.14 18.35
CA GLY A 216 -7.38 6.50 17.95
C GLY A 216 -6.40 7.31 17.10
N LYS A 217 -6.67 7.41 15.79
CA LYS A 217 -6.03 8.36 14.86
C LYS A 217 -6.17 9.81 15.36
N PHE A 218 -5.05 10.54 15.49
CA PHE A 218 -5.02 12.00 15.47
C PHE A 218 -3.89 12.50 14.57
N MET A 219 -4.17 13.59 13.85
CA MET A 219 -3.22 14.35 13.03
C MET A 219 -2.58 15.44 13.91
N TYR A 220 -1.25 15.56 13.86
CA TYR A 220 -0.55 16.79 14.27
C TYR A 220 -0.02 17.51 13.04
N VAL A 221 -0.25 18.82 12.99
CA VAL A 221 0.54 19.78 12.20
C VAL A 221 1.38 20.54 13.19
N GLU A 222 2.70 20.37 13.15
CA GLU A 222 3.65 21.25 13.83
C GLU A 222 4.50 21.98 12.79
N THR A 223 4.34 23.30 12.74
CA THR A 223 5.31 24.23 12.16
C THR A 223 6.10 24.86 13.30
N GLY A 224 7.37 24.51 13.47
CA GLY A 224 8.29 25.26 14.33
C GLY A 224 9.55 24.51 14.79
N GLY A 225 10.67 24.71 14.09
CA GLY A 225 12.04 24.40 14.55
C GLY A 225 12.69 23.16 13.92
N PRO A 226 13.98 23.19 13.52
CA PRO A 226 14.61 22.04 12.86
C PRO A 226 14.80 20.87 13.85
N PRO A 227 14.48 19.64 13.44
CA PRO A 227 14.52 18.45 14.29
C PRO A 227 15.96 18.09 14.67
N SER A 228 16.11 17.59 15.90
CA SER A 228 17.20 16.73 16.40
C SER A 228 18.11 16.14 15.31
N PHE A 229 19.38 16.54 15.30
CA PHE A 229 20.39 16.09 14.33
C PHE A 229 20.90 14.69 14.67
N LEU A 230 20.32 13.68 14.04
CA LEU A 230 20.81 12.29 14.01
C LEU A 230 20.86 11.82 12.55
N ALA A 231 21.73 10.85 12.25
CA ALA A 231 21.68 10.12 10.99
C ALA A 231 20.22 9.73 10.73
N PRO A 232 19.64 10.06 9.56
CA PRO A 232 18.23 9.81 9.36
C PRO A 232 17.99 8.31 9.55
N PRO A 233 16.95 7.90 10.31
CA PRO A 233 16.55 6.50 10.33
C PRO A 233 16.40 6.04 8.88
N LEU A 234 16.74 4.78 8.62
CA LEU A 234 16.47 4.16 7.32
C LEU A 234 15.05 4.56 6.93
N THR A 235 14.90 5.24 5.80
CA THR A 235 13.58 5.62 5.29
C THR A 235 12.71 4.37 5.25
N GLY A 236 11.39 4.52 5.30
CA GLY A 236 10.49 3.36 5.20
C GLY A 236 10.85 2.44 4.03
N SER A 237 11.25 3.04 2.90
CA SER A 237 11.75 2.32 1.72
C SER A 237 13.08 1.57 1.94
N GLN A 238 14.02 2.13 2.71
CA GLN A 238 15.28 1.47 3.03
C GLN A 238 15.10 0.36 4.07
N LEU A 239 14.23 0.54 5.08
CA LEU A 239 13.84 -0.54 5.99
C LEU A 239 13.17 -1.68 5.25
N GLU A 240 12.24 -1.35 4.36
CA GLU A 240 11.53 -2.31 3.54
C GLU A 240 12.47 -3.02 2.55
N THR A 241 13.51 -2.35 2.07
CA THR A 241 14.55 -2.98 1.23
C THR A 241 15.41 -3.94 2.06
N ALA A 242 15.89 -3.51 3.22
CA ALA A 242 16.67 -4.37 4.12
C ALA A 242 15.86 -5.57 4.63
N HIS A 243 14.57 -5.37 4.93
CA HIS A 243 13.65 -6.44 5.30
C HIS A 243 13.47 -7.43 4.15
N ARG A 244 13.22 -6.95 2.92
CA ARG A 244 13.13 -7.80 1.73
C ARG A 244 14.41 -8.57 1.46
N GLU A 245 15.58 -7.95 1.65
CA GLU A 245 16.88 -8.61 1.48
C GLU A 245 17.11 -9.70 2.53
N GLU A 246 16.74 -9.44 3.79
CA GLU A 246 16.88 -10.42 4.87
C GLU A 246 15.85 -11.56 4.74
N GLU A 247 14.60 -11.25 4.39
CA GLU A 247 13.59 -12.25 4.04
C GLU A 247 14.05 -13.11 2.87
N ALA A 248 14.63 -12.52 1.81
CA ALA A 248 15.17 -13.27 0.68
C ALA A 248 16.32 -14.20 1.08
N ARG A 249 17.18 -13.77 2.01
CA ARG A 249 18.27 -14.62 2.57
C ARG A 249 17.73 -15.77 3.40
N GLN A 250 16.71 -15.50 4.22
CA GLN A 250 16.15 -16.47 5.16
C GLN A 250 15.06 -17.35 4.54
N ARG A 251 14.57 -17.02 3.34
CA ARG A 251 13.41 -17.67 2.71
C ARG A 251 13.53 -19.20 2.69
N TYR A 252 14.66 -19.73 2.23
CA TYR A 252 14.90 -21.17 2.09
C TYR A 252 15.65 -21.80 3.26
N VAL A 253 15.79 -21.08 4.38
CA VAL A 253 16.39 -21.66 5.59
C VAL A 253 15.40 -22.67 6.17
N PRO A 254 15.83 -23.93 6.44
CA PRO A 254 14.94 -24.93 7.00
C PRO A 254 14.31 -24.48 8.32
N ARG A 255 12.98 -24.60 8.41
CA ARG A 255 12.17 -24.25 9.58
C ARG A 255 11.17 -25.36 9.87
N ALA A 256 10.91 -25.62 11.15
CA ALA A 256 10.00 -26.67 11.61
C ALA A 256 8.51 -26.24 11.61
N ASP A 257 8.16 -25.22 10.83
CA ASP A 257 6.84 -24.60 10.81
C ASP A 257 6.46 -24.07 9.41
N TRP A 258 5.16 -23.88 9.20
CA TRP A 258 4.56 -23.28 8.00
C TRP A 258 4.23 -21.79 8.17
N GLU A 259 4.72 -21.14 9.24
CA GLU A 259 4.37 -19.76 9.53
C GLU A 259 4.93 -18.80 8.47
N ARG A 260 4.15 -17.74 8.21
CA ARG A 260 4.48 -16.67 7.25
C ARG A 260 4.58 -17.14 5.80
N MET A 261 4.03 -18.30 5.45
CA MET A 261 3.81 -18.67 4.05
C MET A 261 2.56 -17.98 3.51
N GLY A 262 2.75 -17.02 2.61
CA GLY A 262 1.68 -16.41 1.84
C GLY A 262 1.19 -17.31 0.70
N HIS A 263 0.07 -16.95 0.06
CA HIS A 263 -0.52 -17.70 -1.05
C HIS A 263 0.51 -18.08 -2.14
N ARG A 264 1.33 -17.11 -2.57
CA ARG A 264 2.34 -17.32 -3.63
C ARG A 264 3.51 -18.19 -3.20
N ASP A 265 3.74 -18.36 -1.90
CA ASP A 265 4.85 -19.16 -1.39
C ASP A 265 4.61 -20.67 -1.59
N TRP A 266 3.34 -21.08 -1.72
CA TRP A 266 2.97 -22.48 -1.97
C TRP A 266 3.26 -22.93 -3.41
N ALA A 267 3.42 -21.99 -4.35
CA ALA A 267 3.93 -22.26 -5.69
C ALA A 267 5.46 -22.53 -5.71
N ASP A 268 6.17 -22.09 -4.67
CA ASP A 268 7.62 -22.23 -4.56
C ASP A 268 7.98 -23.60 -3.98
N THR A 269 8.16 -24.58 -4.87
CA THR A 269 8.47 -25.96 -4.48
C THR A 269 9.76 -26.07 -3.66
N ALA A 270 10.76 -25.23 -3.93
CA ALA A 270 12.01 -25.25 -3.18
C ALA A 270 11.79 -24.79 -1.73
N LEU A 271 10.94 -23.79 -1.53
CA LEU A 271 10.54 -23.35 -0.20
C LEU A 271 9.75 -24.43 0.56
N VAL A 272 8.77 -25.07 -0.09
CA VAL A 272 8.01 -26.16 0.52
C VAL A 272 8.93 -27.30 0.96
N ARG A 273 9.88 -27.71 0.11
CA ARG A 273 10.88 -28.75 0.45
C ARG A 273 11.78 -28.31 1.62
N ALA A 274 12.26 -27.08 1.63
CA ALA A 274 13.08 -26.57 2.73
C ALA A 274 12.33 -26.60 4.08
N ARG A 275 11.02 -26.32 4.10
CA ARG A 275 10.19 -26.45 5.31
C ARG A 275 10.04 -27.91 5.74
N LEU A 276 9.80 -28.82 4.81
CA LEU A 276 9.72 -30.25 5.10
C LEU A 276 11.04 -30.80 5.65
N GLU A 277 12.18 -30.43 5.06
CA GLU A 277 13.52 -30.77 5.55
C GLU A 277 13.80 -30.17 6.93
N GLY A 278 13.24 -29.00 7.22
CA GLY A 278 13.28 -28.35 8.53
C GLY A 278 12.39 -29.00 9.59
N GLY A 279 11.57 -29.99 9.22
CA GLY A 279 10.67 -30.70 10.14
C GLY A 279 9.28 -30.07 10.26
N ALA A 280 8.87 -29.21 9.33
CA ALA A 280 7.50 -28.70 9.30
C ALA A 280 6.49 -29.86 9.14
N PRO A 281 5.41 -29.89 9.93
CA PRO A 281 4.48 -31.01 9.94
C PRO A 281 3.63 -31.07 8.65
N PRO A 282 3.80 -32.06 7.76
CA PRO A 282 3.24 -32.03 6.40
C PRO A 282 1.70 -32.14 6.36
N GLY A 283 1.09 -32.75 7.39
CA GLY A 283 -0.37 -32.93 7.50
C GLY A 283 -1.04 -31.98 8.50
N SER A 284 -0.36 -30.95 9.02
CA SER A 284 -0.97 -30.03 9.98
C SER A 284 -2.00 -29.12 9.34
N GLU A 285 -3.02 -28.73 10.10
CA GLU A 285 -3.87 -27.60 9.71
C GLU A 285 -3.08 -26.28 9.77
N ILE A 286 -3.21 -25.48 8.71
CA ILE A 286 -2.53 -24.21 8.50
C ILE A 286 -3.56 -23.09 8.30
N GLY A 287 -3.57 -22.12 9.23
CA GLY A 287 -4.49 -20.99 9.20
C GLY A 287 -5.90 -21.32 9.72
N PRO A 288 -6.83 -20.35 9.65
CA PRO A 288 -8.10 -20.40 10.39
C PRO A 288 -9.15 -21.36 9.80
N PHE A 289 -8.96 -21.88 8.58
CA PHE A 289 -9.96 -22.66 7.84
C PHE A 289 -9.70 -24.17 7.81
N GLY A 290 -8.74 -24.67 8.61
CA GLY A 290 -8.42 -26.11 8.63
C GLY A 290 -7.77 -26.66 7.36
N ALA A 291 -7.34 -25.80 6.44
CA ALA A 291 -6.61 -26.21 5.24
C ALA A 291 -5.27 -26.86 5.63
N THR A 292 -4.82 -27.88 4.89
CA THR A 292 -3.48 -28.48 5.07
C THR A 292 -2.47 -27.91 4.06
N PRO A 293 -1.15 -28.09 4.24
CA PRO A 293 -0.15 -27.78 3.22
C PRO A 293 -0.50 -28.34 1.83
N LEU A 294 -1.12 -29.53 1.79
CA LEU A 294 -1.54 -30.18 0.55
C LEU A 294 -2.67 -29.40 -0.15
N HIS A 295 -3.62 -28.83 0.60
CA HIS A 295 -4.66 -27.95 0.02
C HIS A 295 -4.03 -26.72 -0.62
N ARG A 296 -3.09 -26.07 0.07
CA ARG A 296 -2.46 -24.83 -0.42
C ARG A 296 -1.54 -25.07 -1.62
N ALA A 297 -0.78 -26.16 -1.62
CA ALA A 297 0.03 -26.55 -2.77
C ALA A 297 -0.83 -26.90 -4.00
N ALA A 298 -1.98 -27.57 -3.78
CA ALA A 298 -2.94 -27.89 -4.84
C ALA A 298 -3.63 -26.62 -5.38
N GLU A 299 -4.04 -25.71 -4.50
CA GLU A 299 -4.61 -24.40 -4.87
C GLU A 299 -3.61 -23.56 -5.70
N ALA A 300 -2.34 -23.61 -5.35
CA ALA A 300 -1.26 -22.92 -6.06
C ALA A 300 -0.81 -23.61 -7.37
N GLY A 301 -1.41 -24.74 -7.77
CA GLY A 301 -1.04 -25.48 -8.97
C GLY A 301 0.39 -26.03 -8.95
N ALA A 302 0.92 -26.32 -7.76
CA ALA A 302 2.32 -26.66 -7.56
C ALA A 302 2.52 -28.19 -7.54
N ALA A 303 2.43 -28.84 -8.70
CA ALA A 303 2.46 -30.29 -8.82
C ALA A 303 3.67 -30.95 -8.11
N ASP A 304 4.87 -30.35 -8.22
CA ASP A 304 6.07 -30.86 -7.57
C ASP A 304 6.05 -30.69 -6.04
N ALA A 305 5.40 -29.63 -5.54
CA ALA A 305 5.19 -29.41 -4.10
C ALA A 305 4.14 -30.38 -3.55
N VAL A 306 3.06 -30.61 -4.30
CA VAL A 306 2.04 -31.63 -4.01
C VAL A 306 2.68 -33.02 -3.92
N ALA A 307 3.48 -33.39 -4.92
CA ALA A 307 4.22 -34.66 -4.92
C ALA A 307 5.18 -34.77 -3.72
N ALA A 308 5.90 -33.68 -3.37
CA ALA A 308 6.80 -33.66 -2.22
C ALA A 308 6.07 -33.84 -0.88
N LEU A 309 4.87 -33.28 -0.73
CA LEU A 309 4.06 -33.45 0.47
C LEU A 309 3.55 -34.89 0.62
N LEU A 310 3.11 -35.50 -0.49
CA LEU A 310 2.60 -36.88 -0.51
C LEU A 310 3.66 -37.93 -0.18
N THR A 311 4.97 -37.63 -0.32
CA THR A 311 6.03 -38.56 0.14
C THR A 311 6.06 -38.76 1.66
N TYR A 312 5.37 -37.91 2.42
CA TYR A 312 5.29 -37.98 3.88
C TYR A 312 4.02 -38.68 4.40
N GLU A 313 3.39 -39.54 3.59
CA GLU A 313 2.21 -40.35 3.97
C GLU A 313 1.05 -39.52 4.55
N VAL A 314 0.86 -38.30 4.05
CA VAL A 314 -0.27 -37.44 4.41
C VAL A 314 -1.57 -37.94 3.76
N GLU A 315 -2.69 -37.68 4.43
CA GLU A 315 -4.02 -38.00 3.91
C GLU A 315 -4.33 -37.14 2.67
N ALA A 316 -4.47 -37.78 1.51
CA ALA A 316 -4.75 -37.10 0.24
C ALA A 316 -6.16 -36.50 0.19
N ASP A 317 -7.11 -37.08 0.91
CA ASP A 317 -8.51 -36.64 1.03
C ASP A 317 -8.80 -35.90 2.35
N ALA A 318 -7.77 -35.31 2.96
CA ALA A 318 -7.96 -34.43 4.11
C ALA A 318 -9.00 -33.36 3.75
N ARG A 319 -9.95 -33.10 4.65
CA ARG A 319 -10.99 -32.09 4.43
C ARG A 319 -10.72 -30.87 5.28
N ASP A 320 -10.83 -29.70 4.67
CA ASP A 320 -10.85 -28.43 5.40
C ASP A 320 -12.20 -28.20 6.11
N GLN A 321 -12.36 -27.03 6.75
CA GLN A 321 -13.60 -26.69 7.47
C GLN A 321 -14.83 -26.56 6.56
N ASP A 322 -14.63 -26.31 5.26
CA ASP A 322 -15.70 -26.24 4.26
C ASP A 322 -16.01 -27.62 3.65
N GLY A 323 -15.27 -28.66 4.06
CA GLY A 323 -15.44 -30.02 3.59
C GLY A 323 -14.75 -30.32 2.25
N HIS A 324 -13.89 -29.42 1.77
CA HIS A 324 -13.18 -29.55 0.50
C HIS A 324 -11.87 -30.33 0.66
N THR A 325 -11.49 -31.10 -0.37
CA THR A 325 -10.23 -31.84 -0.41
C THR A 325 -9.15 -31.11 -1.22
N PRO A 326 -7.87 -31.46 -1.12
CA PRO A 326 -6.84 -30.91 -2.01
C PRO A 326 -7.17 -31.07 -3.52
N LEU A 327 -7.81 -32.18 -3.91
CA LEU A 327 -8.24 -32.38 -5.30
C LEU A 327 -9.31 -31.38 -5.74
N TRP A 328 -10.18 -30.91 -4.84
CA TRP A 328 -11.11 -29.82 -5.12
C TRP A 328 -10.39 -28.53 -5.50
N TYR A 329 -9.32 -28.19 -4.76
CA TYR A 329 -8.52 -27.00 -5.05
C TYR A 329 -7.72 -27.14 -6.35
N ALA A 330 -7.14 -28.31 -6.64
CA ALA A 330 -6.48 -28.56 -7.92
C ALA A 330 -7.46 -28.46 -9.11
N ALA A 331 -8.67 -29.01 -8.94
CA ALA A 331 -9.74 -28.89 -9.93
C ALA A 331 -10.13 -27.42 -10.14
N ARG A 332 -10.25 -26.63 -9.07
CA ARG A 332 -10.55 -25.20 -9.13
C ARG A 332 -9.49 -24.41 -9.88
N SER A 333 -8.22 -24.64 -9.63
CA SER A 333 -7.14 -23.96 -10.35
C SER A 333 -6.92 -24.50 -11.76
N VAL A 334 -7.65 -25.56 -12.17
CA VAL A 334 -7.53 -26.25 -13.47
C VAL A 334 -6.07 -26.65 -13.74
N ASP A 335 -5.36 -27.05 -12.69
CA ASP A 335 -3.97 -27.46 -12.80
C ASP A 335 -3.87 -28.96 -13.07
N GLU A 336 -3.52 -29.31 -14.31
CA GLU A 336 -3.40 -30.71 -14.75
C GLU A 336 -2.36 -31.49 -13.93
N GLY A 337 -1.24 -30.86 -13.58
CA GLY A 337 -0.14 -31.51 -12.89
C GLY A 337 -0.54 -31.98 -11.49
N SER A 338 -1.01 -31.06 -10.65
CA SER A 338 -1.47 -31.37 -9.28
C SER A 338 -2.68 -32.30 -9.30
N THR A 339 -3.59 -32.14 -10.26
CA THR A 339 -4.74 -33.03 -10.44
C THR A 339 -4.30 -34.46 -10.68
N ARG A 340 -3.37 -34.70 -11.62
CA ARG A 340 -2.83 -36.03 -11.89
C ARG A 340 -2.14 -36.62 -10.67
N VAL A 341 -1.27 -35.86 -10.01
CA VAL A 341 -0.53 -36.34 -8.84
C VAL A 341 -1.47 -36.76 -7.71
N LEU A 342 -2.55 -36.00 -7.46
CA LEU A 342 -3.53 -36.34 -6.43
C LEU A 342 -4.37 -37.58 -6.81
N ILE A 343 -4.80 -37.69 -8.07
CA ILE A 343 -5.53 -38.88 -8.57
C ILE A 343 -4.65 -40.14 -8.48
N ASP A 344 -3.39 -40.03 -8.91
CA ASP A 344 -2.42 -41.13 -8.85
C ASP A 344 -2.10 -41.55 -7.39
N ALA A 345 -2.20 -40.60 -6.44
CA ALA A 345 -2.10 -40.86 -5.01
C ALA A 345 -3.39 -41.46 -4.39
N GLY A 346 -4.44 -41.67 -5.19
CA GLY A 346 -5.68 -42.32 -4.77
C GLY A 346 -6.74 -41.38 -4.18
N ALA A 347 -6.63 -40.07 -4.40
CA ALA A 347 -7.64 -39.11 -3.95
C ALA A 347 -9.03 -39.42 -4.55
N ASP A 348 -10.08 -39.25 -3.74
CA ASP A 348 -11.46 -39.47 -4.16
C ASP A 348 -11.95 -38.40 -5.12
N VAL A 349 -12.24 -38.84 -6.34
CA VAL A 349 -12.64 -37.99 -7.46
C VAL A 349 -14.14 -37.67 -7.42
N TRP A 350 -15.00 -38.56 -6.91
CA TRP A 350 -16.43 -38.54 -7.23
C TRP A 350 -17.34 -38.19 -6.06
N THR A 351 -16.86 -38.23 -4.82
CA THR A 351 -17.69 -37.84 -3.67
C THR A 351 -18.02 -36.34 -3.69
N PRO A 352 -19.32 -35.96 -3.63
CA PRO A 352 -19.72 -34.57 -3.55
C PRO A 352 -19.18 -33.87 -2.29
N GLN A 353 -18.78 -32.62 -2.46
CA GLN A 353 -18.23 -31.76 -1.41
C GLN A 353 -19.09 -30.50 -1.21
N SER A 354 -19.57 -29.90 -2.31
CA SER A 354 -20.53 -28.78 -2.27
C SER A 354 -21.76 -29.09 -3.14
N GLY A 355 -22.92 -29.28 -2.50
CA GLY A 355 -24.15 -29.69 -3.19
C GLY A 355 -23.95 -30.98 -4.02
N PRO A 356 -24.29 -31.00 -5.32
CA PRO A 356 -24.05 -32.14 -6.20
C PRO A 356 -22.62 -32.20 -6.79
N TRP A 357 -21.74 -31.25 -6.43
CA TRP A 357 -20.42 -31.10 -7.04
C TRP A 357 -19.34 -31.86 -6.29
N SER A 358 -18.64 -32.72 -7.01
CA SER A 358 -17.38 -33.38 -6.63
C SER A 358 -16.23 -32.81 -7.47
N PRO A 359 -14.96 -33.03 -7.09
CA PRO A 359 -13.82 -32.59 -7.89
C PRO A 359 -13.88 -33.12 -9.34
N GLY A 360 -14.27 -34.38 -9.52
CA GLY A 360 -14.48 -34.99 -10.82
C GLY A 360 -15.57 -34.31 -11.65
N ARG A 361 -16.72 -34.00 -11.04
CA ARG A 361 -17.79 -33.28 -11.74
C ARG A 361 -17.36 -31.87 -12.16
N LEU A 362 -16.58 -31.17 -11.32
CA LEU A 362 -16.00 -29.88 -11.71
C LEU A 362 -15.07 -30.03 -12.91
N LEU A 363 -14.15 -31.00 -12.85
CA LEU A 363 -13.19 -31.29 -13.92
C LEU A 363 -13.89 -31.62 -15.25
N LEU A 364 -15.03 -32.32 -15.23
CA LEU A 364 -15.85 -32.59 -16.41
C LEU A 364 -16.36 -31.34 -17.13
N THR A 365 -16.48 -30.22 -16.44
CA THR A 365 -16.87 -28.93 -17.06
C THR A 365 -15.66 -28.12 -17.55
N THR A 366 -14.46 -28.69 -17.57
CA THR A 366 -13.21 -28.00 -17.96
C THR A 366 -12.49 -28.74 -19.09
N PRO A 367 -11.42 -28.15 -19.69
CA PRO A 367 -10.55 -28.88 -20.60
C PRO A 367 -9.89 -30.14 -20.01
N LEU A 368 -9.87 -30.29 -18.67
CA LEU A 368 -9.31 -31.45 -17.97
C LEU A 368 -10.30 -32.62 -17.84
N ALA A 369 -11.52 -32.50 -18.40
CA ALA A 369 -12.51 -33.59 -18.40
C ALA A 369 -11.95 -34.96 -18.83
N PRO A 370 -11.05 -35.07 -19.84
CA PRO A 370 -10.47 -36.36 -20.22
C PRO A 370 -9.68 -37.07 -19.12
N LEU A 371 -9.17 -36.35 -18.11
CA LEU A 371 -8.45 -36.98 -16.98
C LEU A 371 -9.36 -37.82 -16.10
N VAL A 372 -10.65 -37.50 -16.06
CA VAL A 372 -11.61 -38.12 -15.15
C VAL A 372 -12.71 -38.90 -15.87
N ALA A 373 -13.01 -38.60 -17.13
CA ALA A 373 -14.14 -39.17 -17.86
C ALA A 373 -14.15 -40.72 -17.91
N GLU A 374 -12.98 -41.35 -17.91
CA GLU A 374 -12.85 -42.82 -17.98
C GLU A 374 -12.57 -43.48 -16.61
N LEU A 375 -12.50 -42.70 -15.53
CA LEU A 375 -12.21 -43.24 -14.20
C LEU A 375 -13.42 -43.99 -13.62
N PRO A 376 -13.19 -45.03 -12.79
CA PRO A 376 -14.29 -45.73 -12.10
C PRO A 376 -15.14 -44.77 -11.29
N GLY A 377 -16.47 -44.89 -11.40
CA GLY A 377 -17.41 -44.01 -10.70
C GLY A 377 -17.71 -42.70 -11.44
N ALA A 378 -17.22 -42.53 -12.67
CA ALA A 378 -17.54 -41.37 -13.51
C ALA A 378 -19.05 -41.14 -13.61
N VAL A 379 -19.44 -39.90 -13.34
CA VAL A 379 -20.81 -39.42 -13.45
C VAL A 379 -20.94 -38.67 -14.76
N GLU A 380 -21.79 -39.15 -15.68
CA GLU A 380 -22.11 -38.37 -16.88
C GLU A 380 -22.91 -37.11 -16.49
N LEU A 381 -22.52 -35.96 -17.05
CA LEU A 381 -23.29 -34.74 -16.88
C LEU A 381 -24.67 -34.92 -17.53
N PRO A 382 -25.77 -34.57 -16.85
CA PRO A 382 -27.10 -34.53 -17.45
C PRO A 382 -27.10 -33.73 -18.77
N ALA A 383 -27.88 -34.15 -19.75
CA ALA A 383 -27.84 -33.57 -21.10
C ALA A 383 -28.15 -32.06 -21.12
N ASP A 384 -29.02 -31.61 -20.23
CA ASP A 384 -29.37 -30.20 -20.01
C ASP A 384 -28.20 -29.41 -19.40
N GLU A 385 -27.49 -29.99 -18.43
CA GLU A 385 -26.30 -29.37 -17.82
C GLU A 385 -25.13 -29.32 -18.82
N ALA A 386 -24.89 -30.40 -19.56
CA ALA A 386 -23.89 -30.42 -20.63
C ALA A 386 -24.19 -29.36 -21.70
N ALA A 387 -25.47 -29.20 -22.08
CA ALA A 387 -25.89 -28.15 -23.00
C ALA A 387 -25.71 -26.74 -22.40
N ALA A 388 -25.96 -26.56 -21.11
CA ALA A 388 -25.75 -25.30 -20.42
C ALA A 388 -24.26 -24.92 -20.33
N VAL A 389 -23.37 -25.89 -20.05
CA VAL A 389 -21.91 -25.68 -20.06
C VAL A 389 -21.44 -25.32 -21.47
N GLN A 390 -21.92 -26.00 -22.51
CA GLN A 390 -21.59 -25.67 -23.90
C GLN A 390 -22.07 -24.27 -24.30
N ALA A 391 -23.27 -23.88 -23.86
CA ALA A 391 -23.80 -22.54 -24.10
C ALA A 391 -23.00 -21.45 -23.36
N ALA A 392 -22.61 -21.72 -22.11
CA ALA A 392 -21.74 -20.84 -21.35
C ALA A 392 -20.36 -20.70 -22.02
N ASP A 393 -19.77 -21.79 -22.51
CA ASP A 393 -18.52 -21.77 -23.27
C ASP A 393 -18.61 -20.91 -24.52
N ALA A 394 -19.66 -21.08 -25.32
CA ALA A 394 -19.86 -20.28 -26.52
C ALA A 394 -19.96 -18.77 -26.19
N LEU A 395 -20.66 -18.41 -25.12
CA LEU A 395 -20.78 -17.01 -24.69
C LEU A 395 -19.46 -16.47 -24.11
N ILE A 396 -18.78 -17.25 -23.28
CA ILE A 396 -17.46 -16.88 -22.73
C ILE A 396 -16.48 -16.62 -23.88
N THR A 397 -16.46 -17.49 -24.89
CA THR A 397 -15.63 -17.29 -26.09
C THR A 397 -16.02 -16.02 -26.84
N ALA A 398 -17.32 -15.73 -27.01
CA ALA A 398 -17.78 -14.51 -27.68
C ALA A 398 -17.27 -13.22 -27.00
N PHE A 399 -17.08 -13.23 -25.67
CA PHE A 399 -16.48 -12.10 -24.93
C PHE A 399 -14.96 -12.23 -24.71
N GLY A 400 -14.38 -13.42 -24.84
CA GLY A 400 -13.07 -13.79 -24.28
C GLY A 400 -11.91 -13.93 -25.27
N GLU A 401 -12.05 -13.55 -26.53
CA GLU A 401 -10.93 -13.62 -27.49
C GLU A 401 -9.99 -12.40 -27.41
N HIS A 402 -10.39 -11.32 -26.73
CA HIS A 402 -9.67 -10.05 -26.67
C HIS A 402 -9.73 -9.38 -25.31
N ASN A 403 -8.78 -8.48 -25.05
CA ASN A 403 -8.73 -7.67 -23.84
C ASN A 403 -9.90 -6.67 -23.84
N LEU A 404 -10.89 -6.86 -22.97
CA LEU A 404 -11.99 -5.92 -22.73
C LEU A 404 -11.60 -5.01 -21.56
N TRP A 405 -11.98 -3.74 -21.48
CA TRP A 405 -11.71 -2.97 -20.26
C TRP A 405 -12.98 -2.88 -19.42
N THR A 406 -13.04 -3.63 -18.32
CA THR A 406 -14.24 -3.69 -17.46
C THR A 406 -14.14 -2.86 -16.19
N ASP A 407 -12.96 -2.42 -15.75
CA ASP A 407 -12.85 -1.65 -14.50
C ASP A 407 -13.63 -0.33 -14.59
N GLY A 408 -14.62 -0.18 -13.73
CA GLY A 408 -15.52 0.98 -13.71
C GLY A 408 -16.63 0.94 -14.78
N LEU A 409 -16.73 -0.14 -15.54
CA LEU A 409 -17.79 -0.35 -16.53
C LEU A 409 -19.10 -0.72 -15.84
N GLY A 410 -20.14 0.05 -16.11
CA GLY A 410 -21.52 -0.39 -16.00
C GLY A 410 -22.00 -0.89 -17.34
N ILE A 411 -22.71 -2.01 -17.34
CA ILE A 411 -23.32 -2.58 -18.53
C ILE A 411 -24.69 -3.18 -18.22
N ALA A 412 -25.65 -3.04 -19.12
CA ALA A 412 -26.92 -3.74 -19.04
C ALA A 412 -27.28 -4.39 -20.37
N PHE A 413 -27.59 -5.68 -20.33
CA PHE A 413 -28.10 -6.43 -21.47
C PHE A 413 -29.62 -6.41 -21.44
N VAL A 414 -30.26 -6.06 -22.56
CA VAL A 414 -31.73 -5.93 -22.66
C VAL A 414 -32.24 -6.73 -23.85
N ARG A 415 -33.07 -7.74 -23.57
CA ARG A 415 -33.53 -8.67 -24.59
C ARG A 415 -34.58 -8.04 -25.52
N GLY A 416 -34.42 -8.26 -26.83
CA GLY A 416 -35.46 -8.08 -27.84
C GLY A 416 -35.88 -6.64 -28.17
N LEU A 417 -35.30 -5.62 -27.53
CA LEU A 417 -35.61 -4.22 -27.84
C LEU A 417 -34.76 -3.70 -29.00
N SER A 418 -35.34 -2.75 -29.75
CA SER A 418 -34.58 -1.91 -30.69
C SER A 418 -33.96 -0.72 -29.97
N GLU A 419 -32.92 -0.13 -30.57
CA GLU A 419 -32.26 1.05 -30.01
C GLU A 419 -33.24 2.21 -29.82
N ASP A 420 -34.08 2.50 -30.81
CA ASP A 420 -35.08 3.58 -30.73
C ASP A 420 -36.05 3.39 -29.58
N GLU A 421 -36.51 2.15 -29.35
CA GLU A 421 -37.42 1.86 -28.26
C GLU A 421 -36.72 2.00 -26.90
N LEU A 422 -35.48 1.54 -26.81
CA LEU A 422 -34.69 1.67 -25.60
C LEU A 422 -34.38 3.13 -25.25
N ILE A 423 -34.02 3.95 -26.25
CA ILE A 423 -33.77 5.39 -26.10
C ILE A 423 -35.03 6.11 -25.61
N ARG A 424 -36.21 5.77 -26.16
CA ARG A 424 -37.49 6.33 -25.67
C ARG A 424 -37.75 6.01 -24.20
N ARG A 425 -37.44 4.79 -23.76
CA ARG A 425 -37.61 4.37 -22.34
C ARG A 425 -36.67 5.12 -21.40
N LEU A 426 -35.45 5.37 -21.86
CA LEU A 426 -34.47 6.22 -21.16
C LEU A 426 -34.88 7.69 -21.12
N GLY A 427 -35.88 8.10 -21.91
CA GLY A 427 -36.50 9.43 -21.84
C GLY A 427 -35.97 10.43 -22.87
N ALA A 428 -35.29 9.96 -23.92
CA ALA A 428 -34.78 10.81 -24.99
C ALA A 428 -35.50 10.56 -26.33
N ASP A 429 -35.37 11.50 -27.25
CA ASP A 429 -35.80 11.34 -28.65
C ASP A 429 -34.71 10.61 -29.44
N PRO A 430 -34.98 9.45 -30.05
CA PRO A 430 -34.00 8.75 -30.88
C PRO A 430 -33.40 9.63 -31.99
N ALA A 431 -34.16 10.56 -32.56
CA ALA A 431 -33.65 11.46 -33.60
C ALA A 431 -32.55 12.41 -33.09
N GLN A 432 -32.46 12.65 -31.78
CA GLN A 432 -31.46 13.50 -31.12
C GLN A 432 -30.25 12.71 -30.60
N CYS A 433 -30.25 11.38 -30.73
CA CYS A 433 -29.17 10.51 -30.29
C CYS A 433 -28.50 9.86 -31.52
N PRO A 434 -27.78 10.62 -32.37
CA PRO A 434 -27.05 10.04 -33.48
C PRO A 434 -25.98 9.09 -32.95
N ARG A 435 -25.60 8.12 -33.78
CA ARG A 435 -24.51 7.21 -33.46
C ARG A 435 -23.19 7.96 -33.66
N ALA A 436 -22.35 7.97 -32.64
CA ALA A 436 -21.08 8.70 -32.61
C ALA A 436 -20.01 7.92 -31.83
N ASP A 437 -18.76 8.14 -32.19
CA ASP A 437 -17.61 7.65 -31.42
C ASP A 437 -17.53 8.36 -30.06
N LEU A 438 -16.76 7.81 -29.12
CA LEU A 438 -16.59 8.39 -27.79
C LEU A 438 -15.99 9.81 -27.85
N ASP A 439 -15.00 10.03 -28.72
CA ASP A 439 -14.39 11.35 -28.95
C ASP A 439 -15.37 12.42 -29.46
N GLN A 440 -16.54 11.99 -29.96
CA GLN A 440 -17.61 12.84 -30.47
C GLN A 440 -18.86 12.79 -29.58
N ALA A 441 -18.73 12.22 -28.37
CA ALA A 441 -19.82 12.17 -27.41
C ALA A 441 -20.22 13.58 -26.95
N PRO A 442 -21.49 13.80 -26.55
CA PRO A 442 -22.00 15.11 -26.16
C PRO A 442 -21.62 15.52 -24.72
N PHE A 443 -20.56 14.95 -24.16
CA PHE A 443 -20.07 15.18 -22.79
C PHE A 443 -18.55 15.07 -22.73
N ASP A 444 -17.94 15.68 -21.71
CA ASP A 444 -16.50 15.53 -21.45
C ASP A 444 -16.23 14.21 -20.70
N GLU A 445 -15.51 13.28 -21.35
CA GLU A 445 -15.14 12.00 -20.74
C GLU A 445 -14.22 12.13 -19.51
N MET A 446 -13.55 13.29 -19.37
CA MET A 446 -12.71 13.59 -18.21
C MET A 446 -13.53 14.07 -17.00
N GLU A 447 -14.79 14.47 -17.21
CA GLU A 447 -15.68 14.93 -16.13
C GLU A 447 -16.61 13.80 -15.66
N HIS A 448 -16.29 13.23 -14.50
CA HIS A 448 -17.02 12.09 -13.92
C HIS A 448 -18.53 12.32 -13.81
N ASP A 449 -18.96 13.52 -13.38
CA ASP A 449 -20.38 13.85 -13.24
C ASP A 449 -21.12 13.90 -14.58
N GLU A 450 -20.45 14.29 -15.66
CA GLU A 450 -21.04 14.29 -17.00
C GLU A 450 -21.14 12.86 -17.56
N CYS A 451 -20.13 12.03 -17.33
CA CYS A 451 -20.15 10.60 -17.67
C CYS A 451 -21.32 9.87 -17.00
N LEU A 452 -21.61 10.14 -15.73
CA LEU A 452 -22.74 9.55 -15.00
C LEU A 452 -24.12 9.96 -15.55
N ARG A 453 -24.20 11.09 -16.26
CA ARG A 453 -25.45 11.57 -16.86
C ARG A 453 -25.72 10.96 -18.23
N HIS A 454 -24.77 10.26 -18.84
CA HIS A 454 -24.90 9.73 -20.19
C HIS A 454 -24.70 8.23 -20.25
N VAL A 455 -25.47 7.56 -21.10
CA VAL A 455 -25.28 6.13 -21.40
C VAL A 455 -25.16 5.92 -22.90
N GLY A 456 -24.31 4.98 -23.30
CA GLY A 456 -24.20 4.53 -24.68
C GLY A 456 -25.17 3.38 -24.95
N VAL A 457 -26.00 3.51 -25.97
CA VAL A 457 -26.90 2.44 -26.44
C VAL A 457 -26.37 1.83 -27.73
N THR A 458 -26.26 0.50 -27.76
CA THR A 458 -25.81 -0.27 -28.92
C THR A 458 -26.69 -1.50 -29.14
N LYS A 459 -27.16 -1.69 -30.37
CA LYS A 459 -27.76 -2.97 -30.80
C LYS A 459 -26.72 -4.09 -30.78
N VAL A 460 -27.10 -5.26 -30.26
CA VAL A 460 -26.31 -6.49 -30.38
C VAL A 460 -27.05 -7.53 -31.21
N HIS A 461 -26.31 -8.15 -32.14
CA HIS A 461 -26.85 -9.18 -33.01
C HIS A 461 -26.86 -10.55 -32.32
N GLY A 462 -27.95 -11.30 -32.52
CA GLY A 462 -28.17 -12.55 -31.81
C GLY A 462 -29.56 -13.14 -32.01
N GLU A 463 -29.73 -14.41 -31.66
CA GLU A 463 -31.02 -15.11 -31.66
C GLU A 463 -31.22 -15.84 -30.31
N PRO A 464 -31.87 -15.22 -29.32
CA PRO A 464 -32.45 -13.86 -29.32
C PRO A 464 -31.41 -12.76 -29.14
N GLY A 465 -31.52 -11.68 -29.92
CA GLY A 465 -30.70 -10.47 -29.79
C GLY A 465 -31.35 -9.39 -28.92
N GLY A 466 -30.84 -8.15 -29.01
CA GLY A 466 -31.39 -7.03 -28.25
C GLY A 466 -30.51 -5.79 -28.30
N CYS A 467 -30.43 -5.11 -27.17
CA CYS A 467 -29.58 -3.93 -27.00
C CYS A 467 -28.75 -4.04 -25.73
N VAL A 468 -27.64 -3.31 -25.72
CA VAL A 468 -26.74 -3.15 -24.59
C VAL A 468 -26.67 -1.67 -24.24
N ILE A 469 -26.64 -1.39 -22.95
CA ILE A 469 -26.37 -0.07 -22.39
C ILE A 469 -25.03 -0.12 -21.70
N THR A 470 -24.17 0.86 -21.92
CA THR A 470 -22.88 0.97 -21.21
C THR A 470 -22.65 2.36 -20.68
N GLN A 471 -21.86 2.44 -19.61
CA GLN A 471 -21.39 3.68 -19.03
C GLN A 471 -20.09 3.44 -18.26
N ASP A 472 -19.24 4.47 -18.17
CA ASP A 472 -18.16 4.53 -17.18
C ASP A 472 -18.74 4.96 -15.82
N GLY A 473 -19.52 4.07 -15.22
CA GLY A 473 -20.33 4.33 -14.04
C GLY A 473 -21.36 3.25 -13.79
N TYR A 474 -22.10 3.36 -12.70
CA TYR A 474 -23.00 2.30 -12.23
C TYR A 474 -24.42 2.38 -12.81
N MET A 475 -24.78 3.43 -13.57
CA MET A 475 -26.16 3.68 -13.98
C MET A 475 -26.82 2.52 -14.75
N PRO A 476 -26.13 1.75 -15.61
CA PRO A 476 -26.75 0.58 -16.24
C PRO A 476 -27.25 -0.48 -15.25
N SER A 477 -26.66 -0.55 -14.06
CA SER A 477 -27.08 -1.44 -12.98
C SER A 477 -28.05 -0.80 -11.98
N ASP A 478 -28.30 0.51 -12.10
CA ASP A 478 -29.22 1.25 -11.21
C ASP A 478 -30.67 0.76 -11.35
N GLU A 479 -31.39 0.72 -10.23
CA GLU A 479 -32.76 0.21 -10.17
C GLU A 479 -33.72 1.03 -11.04
N ALA A 480 -33.59 2.36 -11.08
CA ALA A 480 -34.49 3.21 -11.86
C ALA A 480 -34.27 3.03 -13.36
N VAL A 481 -33.01 2.88 -13.79
CA VAL A 481 -32.64 2.59 -15.17
C VAL A 481 -33.14 1.20 -15.57
N LEU A 482 -32.82 0.16 -14.79
CA LEU A 482 -33.25 -1.21 -15.04
C LEU A 482 -34.77 -1.33 -15.11
N LYS A 483 -35.50 -0.64 -14.23
CA LYS A 483 -36.95 -0.56 -14.26
C LYS A 483 -37.48 0.05 -15.56
N ALA A 484 -36.86 1.11 -16.06
CA ALA A 484 -37.29 1.75 -17.30
C ALA A 484 -37.09 0.85 -18.52
N ILE A 485 -35.96 0.13 -18.57
CA ILE A 485 -35.56 -0.61 -19.77
C ILE A 485 -36.15 -2.03 -19.82
N SER A 486 -36.48 -2.63 -18.68
CA SER A 486 -36.99 -4.01 -18.60
C SER A 486 -38.51 -4.17 -18.75
N ALA A 487 -39.29 -3.11 -18.96
CA ALA A 487 -40.75 -3.22 -19.11
C ALA A 487 -41.15 -4.14 -20.29
N GLY A 488 -41.93 -5.20 -20.04
CA GLY A 488 -42.28 -6.20 -21.04
C GLY A 488 -41.12 -7.04 -21.60
N THR A 489 -39.95 -7.03 -20.94
CA THR A 489 -38.79 -7.84 -21.33
C THR A 489 -37.93 -8.19 -20.10
N THR A 490 -36.75 -8.75 -20.32
CA THR A 490 -35.75 -9.02 -19.29
C THR A 490 -34.52 -8.16 -19.56
N ALA A 491 -33.94 -7.62 -18.50
CA ALA A 491 -32.66 -6.94 -18.53
C ALA A 491 -31.78 -7.43 -17.38
N TYR A 492 -30.47 -7.47 -17.59
CA TYR A 492 -29.51 -7.77 -16.54
C TYR A 492 -28.42 -6.70 -16.53
N GLY A 493 -28.29 -5.99 -15.42
CA GLY A 493 -27.29 -4.95 -15.22
C GLY A 493 -26.12 -5.45 -14.38
N VAL A 494 -24.90 -5.09 -14.75
CA VAL A 494 -23.66 -5.36 -14.03
C VAL A 494 -22.91 -4.05 -13.82
N TYR A 495 -22.30 -3.90 -12.64
CA TYR A 495 -21.29 -2.88 -12.40
C TYR A 495 -20.02 -3.50 -11.84
N PHE A 496 -18.92 -3.29 -12.56
CA PHE A 496 -17.56 -3.69 -12.17
C PHE A 496 -16.94 -2.59 -11.29
N ASN A 497 -17.19 -2.66 -9.98
CA ASN A 497 -16.78 -1.62 -9.04
C ASN A 497 -15.26 -1.62 -8.80
N PRO A 498 -14.52 -0.55 -9.16
CA PRO A 498 -13.07 -0.49 -8.92
C PRO A 498 -12.68 -0.51 -7.43
N LYS A 499 -13.63 -0.18 -6.55
CA LYS A 499 -13.43 -0.13 -5.09
C LYS A 499 -13.77 -1.44 -4.38
N GLY A 500 -14.27 -2.45 -5.09
CA GLY A 500 -14.51 -3.80 -4.57
C GLY A 500 -15.82 -4.44 -5.03
N GLY A 501 -15.76 -5.71 -5.41
CA GLY A 501 -16.89 -6.56 -5.83
C GLY A 501 -17.39 -6.29 -7.25
N THR A 502 -18.10 -7.26 -7.83
CA THR A 502 -18.89 -7.07 -9.05
C THR A 502 -20.34 -7.36 -8.73
N PHE A 503 -21.24 -6.42 -9.00
CA PHE A 503 -22.65 -6.55 -8.58
C PHE A 503 -23.55 -6.66 -9.80
N GLY A 504 -24.50 -7.59 -9.72
CA GLY A 504 -25.46 -7.91 -10.76
C GLY A 504 -26.90 -7.74 -10.28
N THR A 505 -27.76 -7.22 -11.16
CA THR A 505 -29.20 -7.10 -10.91
C THR A 505 -29.97 -7.62 -12.12
N LEU A 506 -30.77 -8.66 -11.90
CA LEU A 506 -31.74 -9.15 -12.87
C LEU A 506 -33.06 -8.37 -12.71
N ALA A 507 -33.56 -7.81 -13.81
CA ALA A 507 -34.83 -7.12 -13.87
C ALA A 507 -35.75 -7.75 -14.91
N HIS A 508 -37.01 -7.95 -14.55
CA HIS A 508 -38.05 -8.50 -15.42
C HIS A 508 -39.32 -7.66 -15.28
N ASP A 509 -39.87 -7.24 -16.42
CA ASP A 509 -41.11 -6.46 -16.49
C ASP A 509 -41.13 -5.22 -15.55
N GLY A 510 -40.03 -4.47 -15.55
CA GLY A 510 -39.90 -3.24 -14.77
C GLY A 510 -39.68 -3.44 -13.27
N LYS A 511 -39.28 -4.64 -12.83
CA LYS A 511 -38.99 -4.96 -11.43
C LYS A 511 -37.66 -5.68 -11.30
N ALA A 512 -36.83 -5.26 -10.34
CA ALA A 512 -35.70 -6.07 -9.91
C ALA A 512 -36.21 -7.36 -9.27
N VAL A 513 -35.75 -8.50 -9.76
CA VAL A 513 -36.17 -9.84 -9.31
C VAL A 513 -35.05 -10.60 -8.61
N ALA A 514 -33.79 -10.27 -8.88
CA ALA A 514 -32.64 -10.79 -8.17
C ALA A 514 -31.52 -9.75 -8.10
N TYR A 515 -30.76 -9.77 -7.01
CA TYR A 515 -29.54 -8.99 -6.80
C TYR A 515 -28.47 -9.95 -6.28
N GLU A 516 -27.27 -9.88 -6.85
CA GLU A 516 -26.18 -10.79 -6.50
C GLU A 516 -24.81 -10.12 -6.60
N GLU A 517 -23.87 -10.63 -5.82
CA GLU A 517 -22.45 -10.39 -6.02
C GLU A 517 -21.91 -11.51 -6.92
N ILE A 518 -21.43 -11.12 -8.10
CA ILE A 518 -20.94 -12.04 -9.13
C ILE A 518 -19.46 -12.33 -8.89
N GLY A 519 -19.05 -13.57 -9.16
CA GLY A 519 -17.66 -13.98 -9.02
C GLY A 519 -17.30 -14.40 -7.60
N LEU A 520 -18.30 -14.56 -6.73
CA LEU A 520 -18.11 -15.23 -5.44
C LEU A 520 -17.68 -16.68 -5.63
N SER A 521 -16.99 -17.19 -4.61
CA SER A 521 -16.49 -18.55 -4.59
C SER A 521 -17.63 -19.58 -4.62
N PRO A 522 -17.38 -20.81 -5.11
CA PRO A 522 -18.28 -21.97 -4.96
C PRO A 522 -18.99 -22.13 -3.61
N GLN A 523 -18.29 -21.77 -2.54
CA GLN A 523 -18.73 -21.95 -1.17
C GLN A 523 -19.78 -20.91 -0.76
N GLU A 524 -19.79 -19.78 -1.46
CA GLU A 524 -20.66 -18.63 -1.21
C GLU A 524 -21.75 -18.47 -2.28
N SER A 525 -21.75 -19.36 -3.28
CA SER A 525 -22.65 -19.31 -4.44
C SER A 525 -23.85 -20.24 -4.27
N ASP A 526 -25.05 -19.66 -4.40
CA ASP A 526 -26.34 -20.37 -4.29
C ASP A 526 -26.91 -20.89 -5.65
N PRO A 527 -26.65 -20.29 -6.83
CA PRO A 527 -27.20 -20.81 -8.09
C PRO A 527 -26.34 -21.89 -8.78
N ALA A 528 -26.97 -22.98 -9.23
CA ALA A 528 -26.34 -23.98 -10.12
C ALA A 528 -25.72 -23.37 -11.40
N ALA A 529 -26.22 -22.21 -11.84
CA ALA A 529 -25.70 -21.48 -12.99
C ALA A 529 -24.23 -21.02 -12.80
N TYR A 530 -23.79 -20.74 -11.58
CA TYR A 530 -22.42 -20.26 -11.32
C TYR A 530 -21.35 -21.25 -11.77
N TRP A 531 -21.67 -22.54 -11.67
CA TRP A 531 -20.75 -23.61 -12.06
C TRP A 531 -20.54 -23.66 -13.56
N ASN A 532 -21.58 -23.38 -14.35
CA ASN A 532 -21.53 -23.36 -15.82
C ASN A 532 -20.63 -22.23 -16.35
N PHE A 533 -20.64 -21.08 -15.68
CA PHE A 533 -19.81 -19.92 -16.03
C PHE A 533 -18.44 -19.91 -15.35
N ARG A 534 -18.11 -20.98 -14.61
CA ARG A 534 -16.77 -21.25 -14.07
C ARG A 534 -16.20 -20.10 -13.23
N PHE A 535 -17.04 -19.43 -12.45
CA PHE A 535 -16.60 -18.39 -11.50
C PHE A 535 -15.58 -18.89 -10.47
N TRP A 536 -15.53 -20.21 -10.31
CA TRP A 536 -14.67 -20.92 -9.40
C TRP A 536 -13.26 -21.20 -9.92
N GLN A 537 -13.00 -20.96 -11.21
CA GLN A 537 -11.69 -21.19 -11.82
C GLN A 537 -10.69 -20.13 -11.38
N THR A 538 -9.95 -20.43 -10.31
CA THR A 538 -8.89 -19.56 -9.78
C THR A 538 -7.74 -19.48 -10.78
N GLU A 539 -7.16 -18.28 -10.96
CA GLU A 539 -6.03 -17.97 -11.85
C GLU A 539 -6.26 -18.12 -13.37
N ARG A 540 -7.35 -18.76 -13.80
CA ARG A 540 -7.81 -18.69 -15.18
C ARG A 540 -8.57 -17.38 -15.40
N SER A 541 -7.84 -16.30 -15.61
CA SER A 541 -8.43 -15.01 -15.99
C SER A 541 -9.09 -15.13 -17.36
N PHE A 542 -10.41 -15.32 -17.39
CA PHE A 542 -11.21 -14.95 -18.55
C PHE A 542 -10.92 -13.47 -18.83
N PRO A 543 -10.55 -13.08 -20.06
CA PRO A 543 -10.14 -11.71 -20.34
C PRO A 543 -11.15 -10.71 -19.79
N PHE A 544 -10.72 -9.99 -18.76
CA PHE A 544 -11.43 -8.87 -18.13
C PHE A 544 -12.93 -9.15 -17.90
N GLY A 545 -13.23 -10.24 -17.17
CA GLY A 545 -14.60 -10.55 -16.76
C GLY A 545 -15.50 -11.08 -17.89
N ALA A 546 -14.95 -11.63 -18.98
CA ALA A 546 -15.73 -12.23 -20.06
C ALA A 546 -16.74 -13.29 -19.56
N ASN A 547 -16.43 -14.05 -18.51
CA ASN A 547 -17.38 -14.96 -17.86
C ASN A 547 -18.54 -14.25 -17.15
N ILE A 548 -18.28 -13.11 -16.52
CA ILE A 548 -19.30 -12.27 -15.87
C ILE A 548 -20.22 -11.64 -16.93
N LEU A 549 -19.65 -11.13 -18.01
CA LEU A 549 -20.39 -10.58 -19.14
C LEU A 549 -21.23 -11.65 -19.83
N ALA A 550 -20.66 -12.84 -20.04
CA ALA A 550 -21.36 -14.00 -20.59
C ALA A 550 -22.54 -14.41 -19.71
N TYR A 551 -22.35 -14.47 -18.40
CA TYR A 551 -23.42 -14.76 -17.44
C TYR A 551 -24.53 -13.71 -17.47
N ALA A 552 -24.19 -12.43 -17.43
CA ALA A 552 -25.17 -11.34 -17.52
C ALA A 552 -25.95 -11.37 -18.84
N CYS A 553 -25.27 -11.66 -19.95
CA CYS A 553 -25.88 -11.84 -21.27
C CYS A 553 -26.87 -13.01 -21.28
N ASP A 554 -26.48 -14.16 -20.71
CA ASP A 554 -27.33 -15.34 -20.58
C ASP A 554 -28.54 -15.10 -19.68
N ALA A 555 -28.31 -14.48 -18.51
CA ALA A 555 -29.35 -14.17 -17.53
C ALA A 555 -30.39 -13.17 -18.06
N ALA A 556 -29.98 -12.22 -18.90
CA ALA A 556 -30.90 -11.36 -19.65
C ALA A 556 -31.66 -12.12 -20.77
N GLY A 557 -31.19 -13.31 -21.15
CA GLY A 557 -31.78 -14.16 -22.19
C GLY A 557 -31.34 -13.78 -23.61
N LEU A 558 -30.13 -13.22 -23.76
CA LEU A 558 -29.54 -12.94 -25.07
C LEU A 558 -28.56 -14.06 -25.47
N ARG A 559 -28.35 -14.19 -26.78
CA ARG A 559 -27.31 -15.05 -27.38
C ARG A 559 -26.55 -14.24 -28.41
N ILE A 560 -25.36 -13.80 -28.07
CA ILE A 560 -24.51 -13.02 -28.97
C ILE A 560 -23.33 -13.87 -29.47
N SER A 561 -22.87 -13.58 -30.68
CA SER A 561 -21.71 -14.25 -31.29
C SER A 561 -20.44 -13.41 -31.27
N ASP A 562 -20.56 -12.09 -31.09
CA ASP A 562 -19.43 -11.16 -30.97
C ASP A 562 -19.69 -10.21 -29.79
N GLY A 563 -18.95 -10.41 -28.70
CA GLY A 563 -19.04 -9.57 -27.51
C GLY A 563 -18.52 -8.15 -27.74
N ARG A 564 -17.66 -7.91 -28.73
CA ARG A 564 -17.07 -6.57 -28.95
C ARG A 564 -18.14 -5.52 -29.22
N GLU A 565 -19.18 -5.85 -29.96
CA GLU A 565 -20.31 -4.94 -30.23
C GLU A 565 -20.97 -4.43 -28.93
N ALA A 566 -20.92 -5.22 -27.84
CA ALA A 566 -21.49 -4.85 -26.55
C ALA A 566 -20.53 -3.95 -25.74
N VAL A 567 -19.26 -4.33 -25.66
CA VAL A 567 -18.33 -3.83 -24.62
C VAL A 567 -17.16 -3.00 -25.14
N ASP A 568 -16.84 -3.01 -26.43
CA ASP A 568 -15.71 -2.24 -26.96
C ASP A 568 -15.99 -0.73 -26.87
N ARG A 569 -15.17 0.00 -26.10
CA ARG A 569 -15.28 1.45 -25.92
C ARG A 569 -15.14 2.23 -27.23
N GLY A 570 -14.38 1.70 -28.18
CA GLY A 570 -14.20 2.31 -29.50
C GLY A 570 -15.37 2.10 -30.46
N THR A 571 -16.36 1.26 -30.11
CA THR A 571 -17.53 1.04 -30.97
C THR A 571 -18.45 2.27 -30.90
N PRO A 572 -18.81 2.89 -32.04
CA PRO A 572 -19.72 4.03 -32.06
C PRO A 572 -21.10 3.68 -31.46
N ARG A 573 -21.58 4.52 -30.54
CA ARG A 573 -22.81 4.30 -29.76
C ARG A 573 -23.79 5.45 -29.94
N ARG A 574 -25.05 5.20 -29.59
CA ARG A 574 -26.05 6.28 -29.49
C ARG A 574 -26.06 6.79 -28.05
N TRP A 575 -25.50 7.99 -27.86
CA TRP A 575 -25.38 8.60 -26.54
C TRP A 575 -26.71 9.19 -26.08
N VAL A 576 -27.13 8.83 -24.87
CA VAL A 576 -28.40 9.24 -24.28
C VAL A 576 -28.13 9.95 -22.96
N ALA A 577 -28.53 11.21 -22.86
CA ALA A 577 -28.59 11.93 -21.59
C ALA A 577 -29.75 11.38 -20.75
N LEU A 578 -29.44 10.84 -19.58
CA LEU A 578 -30.44 10.38 -18.62
C LEU A 578 -31.16 11.59 -18.02
N PRO A 579 -32.49 11.58 -17.88
CA PRO A 579 -33.21 12.61 -17.13
C PRO A 579 -33.00 12.46 -15.62
N GLU A 580 -33.16 13.54 -14.85
CA GLU A 580 -32.96 13.55 -13.38
C GLU A 580 -33.71 12.41 -12.65
N ARG A 581 -34.91 12.03 -13.12
CA ARG A 581 -35.69 10.92 -12.53
C ARG A 581 -34.97 9.57 -12.56
N LEU A 582 -33.98 9.41 -13.44
CA LEU A 582 -33.18 8.21 -13.63
C LEU A 582 -31.76 8.35 -13.08
N GLN A 583 -31.33 9.50 -12.56
CA GLN A 583 -29.99 9.74 -12.01
C GLN A 583 -30.05 9.67 -10.48
N ARG A 584 -30.10 8.46 -9.90
CA ARG A 584 -30.23 8.28 -8.44
C ARG A 584 -28.93 7.95 -7.74
#